data_AF-A0A7J9FSJ6-F1
#
_entry.id   AF-A0A7J9FSJ6-F1
#
_cell.length_a   1.000
_cell.length_b   1.000
_cell.length_c   1.000
_cell.angle_alpha   90.00
_cell.angle_beta   90.00
_cell.angle_gamma   90.00
#
_symmetry.space_group_name_H-M   'P 1'
#
loop_
_entity.id
_entity.type
_entity.pdbx_description
1 polymer ?
#
loop_
_entity_poly.entity_id
_entity_poly.type
_entity_poly.pdbx_seq_one_letter_code
_entity_poly.pdbx_strand_id
1 'polypeptide(L)'
;MATFLSDERVSESRSVDDQETKKSYLKKVKVIRCAEGDSVEDIKFREGDVKKFMVKGISTIEFSNRIQQILFKEMETTVMLKLLGCNIGYAALYNQIISLWRPPKSFHLMDIENEYFLAKL
;
A
#
# COMPACT_ATOMS: atom_id res chain seq x y z
N MET A 1 -35.93 28.93 -57.03
CA MET A 1 -34.54 29.04 -56.57
C MET A 1 -34.55 28.78 -55.07
N ALA A 2 -33.97 27.67 -54.63
CA ALA A 2 -33.96 27.22 -53.24
C ALA A 2 -32.93 27.99 -52.40
N THR A 3 -33.19 28.14 -51.11
CA THR A 3 -32.17 27.93 -50.07
C THR A 3 -32.84 27.73 -48.71
N PHE A 4 -32.64 26.53 -48.17
CA PHE A 4 -32.84 26.15 -46.79
C PHE A 4 -31.75 26.84 -45.94
N LEU A 5 -32.09 27.29 -44.72
CA LEU A 5 -31.11 27.63 -43.69
C LEU A 5 -31.05 26.47 -42.70
N SER A 6 -29.91 25.78 -42.68
CA SER A 6 -29.54 24.77 -41.69
C SER A 6 -28.37 25.28 -40.84
N ASP A 7 -28.54 25.16 -39.52
CA ASP A 7 -27.58 24.80 -38.47
C ASP A 7 -26.13 25.34 -38.50
N GLU A 8 -25.76 26.13 -37.48
CA GLU A 8 -24.36 26.34 -37.07
C GLU A 8 -24.20 26.37 -35.52
N ARG A 9 -23.77 25.20 -35.02
CA ARG A 9 -23.05 24.85 -33.77
C ARG A 9 -22.37 25.98 -32.99
N VAL A 10 -22.56 26.02 -31.65
CA VAL A 10 -21.55 26.52 -30.68
C VAL A 10 -21.56 25.72 -29.35
N SER A 11 -20.50 24.91 -29.19
CA SER A 11 -19.73 24.47 -27.99
C SER A 11 -20.40 23.99 -26.68
N GLU A 12 -20.45 22.66 -26.57
CA GLU A 12 -19.80 21.81 -25.55
C GLU A 12 -18.87 22.48 -24.49
N SER A 13 -19.09 22.14 -23.21
CA SER A 13 -18.00 22.00 -22.23
C SER A 13 -18.24 20.71 -21.42
N ARG A 14 -17.63 19.62 -21.89
CA ARG A 14 -17.41 18.39 -21.12
C ARG A 14 -16.30 18.66 -20.12
N SER A 15 -16.55 18.49 -18.82
CA SER A 15 -15.49 18.41 -17.80
C SER A 15 -14.81 17.04 -17.90
N VAL A 16 -13.90 16.91 -18.87
CA VAL A 16 -12.88 15.87 -18.87
C VAL A 16 -11.75 16.40 -18.01
N ASP A 17 -11.52 15.80 -16.83
CA ASP A 17 -10.21 15.66 -16.17
C ASP A 17 -10.38 15.40 -14.66
N ASP A 18 -10.70 14.17 -14.28
CA ASP A 18 -10.60 13.73 -12.87
C ASP A 18 -10.27 12.23 -12.70
N GLN A 19 -10.11 11.49 -13.80
CA GLN A 19 -9.83 10.06 -13.79
C GLN A 19 -8.33 9.72 -13.86
N GLU A 20 -7.52 10.59 -14.45
CA GLU A 20 -6.09 10.31 -14.69
C GLU A 20 -5.24 10.46 -13.43
N THR A 21 -5.55 11.46 -12.61
CA THR A 21 -4.84 11.77 -11.36
C THR A 21 -4.94 10.63 -10.34
N LYS A 22 -6.10 9.95 -10.25
CA LYS A 22 -6.30 8.80 -9.35
C LYS A 22 -5.47 7.58 -9.75
N LYS A 23 -5.26 7.36 -11.06
CA LYS A 23 -4.41 6.27 -11.56
C LYS A 23 -2.94 6.48 -11.21
N SER A 24 -2.47 7.72 -11.16
CA SER A 24 -1.07 8.05 -10.81
C SER A 24 -0.70 7.58 -9.40
N TYR A 25 -1.58 7.78 -8.42
CA TYR A 25 -1.33 7.34 -7.04
C TYR A 25 -1.37 5.82 -6.89
N LEU A 26 -2.29 5.15 -7.58
CA LEU A 26 -2.38 3.68 -7.60
C LEU A 26 -1.16 3.03 -8.27
N LYS A 27 -0.55 3.68 -9.27
CA LYS A 27 0.71 3.21 -9.89
C LYS A 27 1.90 3.19 -8.94
N LYS A 28 1.85 3.94 -7.83
CA LYS A 28 2.95 4.02 -6.85
C LYS A 28 2.76 3.08 -5.66
N VAL A 29 1.57 2.49 -5.51
CA VAL A 29 1.33 1.41 -4.54
C VAL A 29 1.92 0.12 -5.11
N LYS A 30 3.19 -0.12 -4.81
CA LYS A 30 3.82 -1.41 -5.11
C LYS A 30 3.16 -2.45 -4.21
N VAL A 31 2.29 -3.27 -4.80
CA VAL A 31 1.80 -4.48 -4.14
C VAL A 31 3.03 -5.36 -3.87
N ILE A 32 3.39 -5.49 -2.60
CA ILE A 32 4.47 -6.37 -2.16
C ILE A 32 3.94 -7.80 -2.29
N ARG A 33 4.42 -8.55 -3.29
CA ARG A 33 4.21 -10.00 -3.34
C ARG A 33 5.34 -10.66 -2.57
N CYS A 34 5.01 -11.33 -1.47
CA CYS A 34 5.92 -12.23 -0.76
C CYS A 34 6.08 -13.52 -1.59
N ALA A 35 7.28 -14.12 -1.57
CA ALA A 35 7.60 -15.28 -2.39
C ALA A 35 6.81 -16.53 -1.95
N GLU A 36 6.66 -17.43 -2.92
CA GLU A 36 5.78 -18.59 -2.98
C GLU A 36 5.93 -19.53 -1.77
N GLY A 37 4.86 -19.69 -0.99
CA GLY A 37 4.82 -20.65 0.13
C GLY A 37 3.78 -20.38 1.22
N ASP A 38 3.22 -19.19 1.30
CA ASP A 38 2.15 -18.86 2.26
C ASP A 38 0.90 -18.47 1.48
N SER A 39 -0.19 -19.23 1.63
CA SER A 39 -1.49 -18.89 1.05
C SER A 39 -2.05 -17.69 1.80
N VAL A 40 -1.48 -16.51 1.55
CA VAL A 40 -2.01 -15.24 2.05
C VAL A 40 -3.38 -15.05 1.41
N GLU A 41 -4.42 -15.41 2.15
CA GLU A 41 -5.78 -15.12 1.76
C GLU A 41 -5.91 -13.60 1.63
N ASP A 42 -6.26 -13.13 0.45
CA ASP A 42 -6.43 -11.70 0.21
C ASP A 42 -7.44 -11.11 1.21
N ILE A 43 -7.03 -10.05 1.91
CA ILE A 43 -7.90 -9.34 2.85
C ILE A 43 -9.06 -8.71 2.06
N LYS A 44 -10.25 -9.28 2.20
CA LYS A 44 -11.47 -8.75 1.60
C LYS A 44 -12.08 -7.66 2.48
N PHE A 45 -12.02 -6.42 1.99
CA PHE A 45 -12.71 -5.28 2.58
C PHE A 45 -14.22 -5.33 2.31
N ARG A 46 -15.00 -4.82 3.25
CA ARG A 46 -16.46 -4.66 3.18
C ARG A 46 -16.81 -3.18 3.32
N GLU A 47 -18.04 -2.83 2.98
CA GLU A 47 -18.56 -1.49 3.22
C GLU A 47 -18.45 -1.13 4.70
N GLY A 48 -17.96 0.08 5.00
CA GLY A 48 -17.74 0.54 6.37
C GLY A 48 -16.45 0.07 7.05
N ASP A 49 -15.63 -0.79 6.41
CA ASP A 49 -14.35 -1.23 6.97
C ASP A 49 -13.26 -0.17 6.94
N VAL A 50 -13.36 0.77 6.00
CA VAL A 50 -12.44 1.88 5.84
C VAL A 50 -13.25 3.16 5.83
N LYS A 51 -12.98 4.06 6.76
CA LYS A 51 -13.52 5.40 6.76
C LYS A 51 -12.38 6.38 6.49
N LYS A 52 -12.59 7.28 5.54
CA LYS A 52 -11.65 8.34 5.22
C LYS A 52 -12.30 9.68 5.48
N PHE A 53 -11.64 10.54 6.23
CA PHE A 53 -12.12 11.88 6.53
C PHE A 53 -10.96 12.84 6.78
N MET A 54 -11.27 14.12 6.92
CA MET A 54 -10.30 15.18 7.16
C MET A 54 -10.45 15.69 8.59
N VAL A 55 -9.39 15.64 9.39
CA VAL A 55 -9.36 16.20 10.75
C VAL A 55 -8.34 17.32 10.77
N LYS A 56 -8.79 18.57 10.96
CA LYS A 56 -7.89 19.74 11.03
C LYS A 56 -6.94 19.85 9.82
N GLY A 57 -7.42 19.52 8.61
CA GLY A 57 -6.60 19.51 7.40
C GLY A 57 -5.72 18.27 7.20
N ILE A 58 -5.76 17.31 8.12
CA ILE A 58 -5.00 16.05 8.04
C ILE A 58 -5.92 14.94 7.52
N SER A 59 -5.51 14.28 6.43
CA SER A 59 -6.19 13.07 5.94
C SER A 59 -6.09 11.96 6.97
N THR A 60 -7.23 11.54 7.50
CA THR A 60 -7.34 10.47 8.49
C THR A 60 -8.03 9.27 7.86
N ILE A 61 -7.50 8.08 8.15
CA ILE A 61 -8.06 6.80 7.76
C ILE A 61 -8.33 6.03 9.04
N GLU A 62 -9.56 5.57 9.21
CA GLU A 62 -9.98 4.75 10.34
C GLU A 62 -10.42 3.39 9.81
N PHE A 63 -9.86 2.33 10.38
CA PHE A 63 -10.23 0.95 10.07
C PHE A 63 -11.25 0.42 11.07
N SER A 64 -12.20 -0.39 10.61
CA SER A 64 -13.10 -1.11 11.50
C SER A 64 -12.35 -2.06 12.43
N ASN A 65 -12.94 -2.38 13.58
CA ASN A 65 -12.38 -3.34 14.54
C ASN A 65 -12.05 -4.69 13.88
N ARG A 66 -12.86 -5.12 12.90
CA ARG A 66 -12.63 -6.35 12.15
C ARG A 66 -11.32 -6.30 11.37
N ILE A 67 -11.07 -5.22 10.63
CA ILE A 67 -9.81 -5.05 9.89
C ILE A 67 -8.63 -4.92 10.84
N GLN A 68 -8.78 -4.18 11.95
CA GLN A 68 -7.71 -4.06 12.95
C GLN A 68 -7.32 -5.42 13.52
N GLN A 69 -8.27 -6.28 13.87
CA GLN A 69 -8.00 -7.64 14.36
C GLN A 69 -7.27 -8.50 13.33
N ILE A 70 -7.65 -8.41 12.05
CA ILE A 70 -6.95 -9.13 10.97
C ILE A 70 -5.51 -8.63 10.86
N LEU A 71 -5.29 -7.31 10.87
CA LEU A 71 -3.95 -6.72 10.81
C LEU A 71 -3.10 -7.13 12.02
N PHE A 72 -3.65 -7.12 13.23
CA PHE A 72 -2.91 -7.56 14.42
C PHE A 72 -2.54 -9.03 14.35
N LYS A 73 -3.45 -9.89 13.88
CA LYS A 73 -3.17 -11.31 13.68
C LYS A 73 -2.07 -11.55 12.64
N GLU A 74 -2.12 -10.84 11.51
CA GLU A 74 -1.08 -10.91 10.47
C GLU A 74 0.29 -10.43 10.94
N MET A 75 0.31 -9.48 11.88
CA MET A 75 1.55 -8.93 12.44
C MET A 75 2.10 -9.75 13.61
N GLU A 76 1.39 -10.79 14.10
CA GLU A 76 1.79 -11.60 15.26
C GLU A 76 3.16 -12.26 15.07
N THR A 77 3.48 -12.65 13.83
CA THR A 77 4.77 -13.28 13.46
C THR A 77 5.76 -12.30 12.83
N THR A 78 5.48 -11.00 12.90
CA THR A 78 6.33 -9.96 12.29
C THR A 78 7.14 -9.23 13.37
N VAL A 79 8.45 -9.15 13.16
CA VAL A 79 9.37 -8.42 14.03
C VAL A 79 9.83 -7.14 13.34
N MET A 80 9.70 -6.01 14.02
CA MET A 80 10.22 -4.73 13.56
C MET A 80 11.69 -4.57 13.98
N LEU A 81 12.55 -4.29 13.02
CA LEU A 81 13.99 -4.12 13.18
C LEU A 81 14.36 -2.68 12.83
N LYS A 82 15.23 -2.07 13.62
CA LYS A 82 15.76 -0.72 13.36
C LYS A 82 17.27 -0.78 13.37
N LEU A 83 17.90 -0.30 12.29
CA LEU A 83 19.35 -0.09 12.31
C LEU A 83 19.68 1.18 13.09
N LEU A 84 20.59 1.05 14.05
CA LEU A 84 21.11 2.18 14.82
C LEU A 84 22.57 2.41 14.43
N GLY A 85 22.91 3.64 14.06
CA GLY A 85 24.27 4.01 13.69
C GLY A 85 24.57 3.75 12.21
N CYS A 86 25.51 2.85 11.92
CA CYS A 86 26.01 2.63 10.56
C CYS A 86 24.98 1.87 9.71
N ASN A 87 24.66 2.42 8.55
CA ASN A 87 23.83 1.74 7.57
C ASN A 87 24.64 0.59 6.94
N ILE A 88 24.10 -0.62 7.01
CA ILE A 88 24.67 -1.80 6.36
C ILE A 88 23.77 -2.21 5.19
N GLY A 89 24.38 -2.71 4.12
CA GLY A 89 23.63 -3.17 2.95
C GLY A 89 22.67 -4.32 3.29
N TYR A 90 21.57 -4.44 2.53
CA TYR A 90 20.50 -5.41 2.76
C TYR A 90 21.01 -6.86 2.95
N ALA A 91 21.94 -7.32 2.11
CA ALA A 91 22.50 -8.67 2.22
C ALA A 91 23.28 -8.88 3.53
N ALA A 92 24.04 -7.87 3.96
CA ALA A 92 24.77 -7.93 5.22
C ALA A 92 23.80 -7.94 6.41
N LEU A 93 22.75 -7.12 6.37
CA LEU A 93 21.69 -7.13 7.38
C LEU A 93 20.99 -8.49 7.47
N TYR A 94 20.56 -9.03 6.33
CA TYR A 94 19.88 -10.33 6.26
C TYR A 94 20.74 -11.46 6.86
N ASN A 95 22.03 -11.49 6.49
CA ASN A 95 22.98 -12.48 7.04
C ASN A 95 23.20 -12.30 8.55
N GLN A 96 23.28 -11.06 9.04
CA GLN A 96 23.39 -10.77 10.47
C GLN A 96 22.15 -11.25 11.23
N ILE A 97 20.95 -10.98 10.71
CA ILE A 97 19.70 -11.44 11.33
C ILE A 97 19.66 -12.98 11.39
N ILE A 98 20.03 -13.67 10.30
CA ILE A 98 20.12 -15.14 10.30
C ILE A 98 21.10 -15.64 11.37
N SER A 99 22.28 -15.02 11.46
CA SER A 99 23.33 -15.43 12.40
C SER A 99 22.92 -15.25 13.87
N LEU A 100 22.27 -14.12 14.17
CA LEU A 100 21.86 -13.73 15.53
C LEU A 100 20.59 -14.44 15.97
N TRP A 101 19.55 -14.44 15.14
CA TRP A 101 18.23 -14.94 15.50
C TRP A 101 18.08 -16.45 15.26
N ARG A 102 18.78 -17.01 14.26
CA ARG A 102 18.69 -18.43 13.86
C ARG A 102 17.24 -18.94 13.75
N PRO A 103 16.41 -18.30 12.93
CA PRO A 103 15.01 -18.65 12.84
C PRO A 103 14.85 -20.08 12.30
N PRO A 104 13.80 -20.82 12.74
CA PRO A 104 13.58 -22.21 12.35
C PRO A 104 13.18 -22.36 10.86
N LYS A 105 12.74 -21.26 10.23
CA LYS A 105 12.33 -21.19 8.82
C LYS A 105 12.94 -19.94 8.18
N SER A 106 12.97 -19.91 6.85
CA SER A 106 13.28 -18.69 6.10
C SER A 106 12.22 -17.63 6.41
N PHE A 107 12.65 -16.38 6.52
CA PHE A 107 11.78 -15.24 6.78
C PHE A 107 11.89 -14.22 5.66
N HIS A 108 10.85 -13.40 5.50
CA HIS A 108 10.85 -12.29 4.55
C HIS A 108 11.27 -11.01 5.26
N LEU A 109 12.34 -10.39 4.76
CA LEU A 109 12.79 -9.09 5.21
C LEU A 109 12.25 -8.01 4.25
N MET A 110 11.46 -7.08 4.78
CA MET A 110 10.85 -5.98 4.02
C MET A 110 11.41 -4.65 4.52
N ASP A 111 11.82 -3.78 3.60
CA ASP A 111 12.23 -2.40 3.90
C ASP A 111 11.00 -1.48 3.94
N ILE A 112 10.84 -0.71 5.01
CA ILE A 112 9.71 0.24 5.17
C ILE A 112 10.14 1.69 4.87
N GLU A 113 11.44 2.02 4.90
CA GLU A 113 12.08 3.35 4.95
C GLU A 113 12.64 3.74 6.32
N ASN A 114 13.54 4.74 6.31
CA ASN A 114 14.17 5.33 7.49
C ASN A 114 14.83 4.30 8.42
N GLU A 115 15.56 3.36 7.79
CA GLU A 115 16.33 2.32 8.48
C GLU A 115 15.48 1.33 9.29
N TYR A 116 14.17 1.26 9.02
CA TYR A 116 13.25 0.27 9.57
C TYR A 116 13.03 -0.88 8.59
N PHE A 117 13.01 -2.07 9.15
CA PHE A 117 12.74 -3.30 8.43
C PHE A 117 11.71 -4.14 9.17
N LEU A 118 10.92 -4.94 8.44
CA LEU A 118 10.07 -5.98 9.00
C LEU A 118 10.64 -7.34 8.63
N ALA A 119 10.81 -8.20 9.62
CA ALA A 119 11.06 -9.61 9.40
C ALA A 119 9.77 -10.38 9.68
N LYS A 120 9.13 -10.92 8.64
CA LYS A 120 7.97 -11.82 8.74
C LYS A 120 8.42 -13.26 8.64
N LEU A 121 8.18 -14.05 9.69
CA LEU A 121 8.49 -15.48 9.77
C LEU A 121 7.55 -16.35 8.93
#